data_AF-A0A2S5NCF0-F1
#
_entry.id   AF-A0A2S5NCF0-F1
#
_cell.length_a   1.000
_cell.length_b   1.000
_cell.length_c   1.000
_cell.angle_alpha   90.00
_cell.angle_beta   90.00
_cell.angle_gamma   90.00
#
_symmetry.space_group_name_H-M   'P 1'
#
loop_
_entity.id
_entity.type
_entity.pdbx_description
1 polymer ?
#
loop_
_entity_poly.entity_id
_entity_poly.type
_entity_poly.pdbx_seq_one_letter_code
_entity_poly.pdbx_strand_id
1 'polypeptide(L)'
;MIFTTQQKPGQLHPSWLAVIGDELEKPYMQALRDFLKKEKAAGKVIFPPSPLIFSAFNHTPFEQVRVVIIGQDPYHGLDKGIPQAHGLSFSVPAGVAQPPSLQNIFKEISSDLGVKMSRNGDLTPWAEQG
;
A
#
# COMPACT_ATOMS: atom_id res chain seq x y z
N MET A 1 -25.18 9.34 -15.16
CA MET A 1 -24.83 7.92 -15.36
C MET A 1 -23.44 7.74 -14.77
N ILE A 2 -23.32 7.16 -13.59
CA ILE A 2 -22.01 6.95 -12.96
C ILE A 2 -21.49 5.63 -13.53
N PHE A 3 -20.53 5.69 -14.44
CA PHE A 3 -19.84 4.49 -14.91
C PHE A 3 -18.93 4.01 -13.78
N THR A 4 -19.42 3.11 -12.92
CA THR A 4 -18.55 2.29 -12.09
C THR A 4 -17.93 1.22 -12.98
N THR A 5 -16.90 1.58 -13.74
CA THR A 5 -16.00 0.57 -14.32
C THR A 5 -15.38 -0.19 -13.17
N GLN A 6 -15.69 -1.49 -13.04
CA GLN A 6 -15.02 -2.35 -12.08
C GLN A 6 -13.51 -2.26 -12.34
N GLN A 7 -12.77 -1.71 -11.38
CA GLN A 7 -11.32 -1.58 -11.50
C GLN A 7 -10.69 -2.97 -11.48
N LYS A 8 -9.83 -3.27 -12.48
CA LYS A 8 -9.11 -4.54 -12.51
C LYS A 8 -8.08 -4.57 -11.37
N PRO A 9 -7.79 -5.75 -10.78
CA PRO A 9 -6.78 -5.85 -9.73
C PRO A 9 -5.43 -5.25 -10.18
N GLY A 10 -4.86 -4.34 -9.37
CA GLY A 10 -3.64 -3.62 -9.70
C GLY A 10 -3.80 -2.38 -10.59
N GLN A 11 -5.04 -1.95 -10.89
CA GLN A 11 -5.29 -0.64 -11.49
C GLN A 11 -5.31 0.45 -10.43
N LEU A 12 -4.81 1.63 -10.79
CA LEU A 12 -4.83 2.83 -9.98
C LEU A 12 -6.23 3.46 -9.99
N HIS A 13 -6.70 3.98 -8.85
CA HIS A 13 -7.97 4.69 -8.73
C HIS A 13 -8.11 5.82 -9.76
N PRO A 14 -9.31 6.08 -10.35
CA PRO A 14 -9.43 7.02 -11.46
C PRO A 14 -9.04 8.46 -11.09
N SER A 15 -9.32 8.90 -9.86
CA SER A 15 -8.90 10.25 -9.43
C SER A 15 -7.39 10.40 -9.36
N TRP A 16 -6.68 9.36 -8.91
CA TRP A 16 -5.22 9.34 -8.96
C TRP A 16 -4.69 9.24 -10.39
N LEU A 17 -5.31 8.43 -11.24
CA LEU A 17 -4.94 8.34 -12.65
C LEU A 17 -5.06 9.70 -13.36
N ALA A 18 -6.06 10.51 -13.02
CA ALA A 18 -6.21 11.85 -13.55
C ALA A 18 -5.09 12.82 -13.13
N VAL A 19 -4.45 12.57 -11.98
CA VAL A 19 -3.39 13.44 -11.43
C VAL A 19 -2.00 12.98 -11.85
N ILE A 20 -1.72 11.68 -11.80
CA ILE A 20 -0.38 11.13 -12.01
C ILE A 20 -0.26 10.22 -13.24
N GLY A 21 -1.33 10.05 -14.03
CA GLY A 21 -1.33 9.17 -15.20
C GLY A 21 -0.23 9.51 -16.21
N ASP A 22 -0.05 10.80 -16.50
CA ASP A 22 0.99 11.26 -17.42
C ASP A 22 2.42 10.94 -16.92
N GLU A 23 2.62 10.93 -15.59
CA GLU A 23 3.89 10.54 -14.98
C GLU A 23 4.21 9.08 -15.25
N LEU A 24 3.20 8.21 -15.17
CA LEU A 24 3.33 6.76 -15.40
C LEU A 24 3.70 6.42 -16.84
N GLU A 25 3.47 7.34 -17.78
CA GLU A 25 3.79 7.20 -19.20
C GLU A 25 5.15 7.82 -19.59
N LYS A 26 5.85 8.45 -18.65
CA LYS A 26 7.20 8.95 -18.93
C LYS A 26 8.17 7.80 -19.23
N PRO A 27 9.20 8.03 -20.06
CA PRO A 27 10.12 6.97 -20.49
C PRO A 27 10.78 6.20 -19.32
N TYR A 28 11.10 6.87 -18.22
CA TYR A 28 11.72 6.21 -17.06
C TYR A 28 10.73 5.28 -16.33
N MET A 29 9.44 5.62 -16.28
CA MET A 29 8.40 4.77 -15.69
C MET A 29 8.10 3.56 -16.58
N GLN A 30 8.10 3.74 -17.90
CA GLN A 30 7.99 2.63 -18.85
C GLN A 30 9.19 1.68 -18.74
N ALA A 31 10.42 2.22 -18.64
CA ALA A 31 11.62 1.43 -18.41
C ALA A 31 11.57 0.66 -17.08
N LEU A 32 11.08 1.29 -16.01
CA LEU A 32 10.90 0.64 -14.71
C LEU A 32 9.86 -0.50 -14.79
N ARG A 33 8.73 -0.27 -15.47
CA ARG A 33 7.69 -1.28 -15.69
C ARG A 33 8.25 -2.52 -16.41
N ASP A 34 9.07 -2.29 -17.44
CA ASP A 34 9.68 -3.39 -18.21
C ASP A 34 10.78 -4.10 -17.42
N PHE A 35 11.57 -3.39 -16.63
CA PHE A 35 12.51 -3.98 -15.68
C PHE A 35 11.79 -4.92 -14.71
N LEU A 36 10.74 -4.46 -14.03
CA LEU A 36 9.98 -5.29 -13.08
C LEU A 36 9.34 -6.51 -13.73
N LYS A 37 8.84 -6.40 -14.96
CA LYS A 37 8.33 -7.55 -15.73
C LYS A 37 9.42 -8.59 -16.00
N LYS A 38 10.61 -8.17 -16.40
CA LYS A 38 11.76 -9.06 -16.64
C LYS A 38 12.19 -9.77 -15.36
N GLU A 39 12.28 -9.04 -14.26
CA GLU A 39 12.63 -9.59 -12.95
C GLU A 39 11.62 -10.65 -12.48
N LYS A 40 10.32 -10.37 -12.66
CA LYS A 40 9.25 -11.33 -12.38
C LYS A 40 9.33 -12.57 -13.28
N ALA A 41 9.58 -12.38 -14.58
CA ALA A 41 9.74 -13.49 -15.53
C ALA A 41 10.98 -14.35 -15.23
N ALA A 42 12.03 -13.75 -14.66
CA ALA A 42 13.22 -14.45 -14.17
C ALA A 42 12.99 -15.20 -12.84
N GLY A 43 11.75 -15.21 -12.31
CA GLY A 43 11.38 -15.96 -11.11
C GLY A 43 11.65 -15.22 -9.79
N LYS A 44 11.98 -13.92 -9.82
CA LYS A 44 12.13 -13.15 -8.57
C LYS A 44 10.79 -12.97 -7.88
N VAL A 45 10.79 -13.14 -6.56
CA VAL A 45 9.63 -12.85 -5.72
C VAL A 45 9.59 -11.34 -5.47
N ILE A 46 8.50 -10.69 -5.88
CA ILE A 46 8.29 -9.25 -5.76
C ILE A 46 7.17 -9.00 -4.75
N PHE A 47 7.43 -8.11 -3.80
CA PHE A 47 6.46 -7.65 -2.81
C PHE A 47 6.17 -6.14 -2.98
N PRO A 48 4.92 -5.71 -2.71
CA PRO A 48 3.74 -6.55 -2.52
C PRO A 48 3.35 -7.26 -3.84
N PRO A 49 2.47 -8.29 -3.78
CA PRO A 49 1.89 -8.87 -4.99
C PRO A 49 1.34 -7.80 -5.93
N SER A 50 1.48 -7.99 -7.25
CA SER A 50 1.14 -6.97 -8.25
C SER A 50 -0.25 -6.30 -8.09
N PRO A 51 -1.32 -7.01 -7.71
CA PRO A 51 -2.63 -6.40 -7.47
C PRO A 51 -2.67 -5.35 -6.35
N LEU A 52 -1.71 -5.41 -5.42
CA LEU A 52 -1.67 -4.62 -4.20
C LEU A 52 -0.66 -3.47 -4.28
N ILE A 53 0.04 -3.28 -5.41
CA ILE A 53 1.04 -2.21 -5.54
C ILE A 53 0.43 -0.82 -5.32
N PHE A 54 -0.81 -0.62 -5.74
CA PHE A 54 -1.51 0.67 -5.62
C PHE A 54 -2.53 0.72 -4.47
N SER A 55 -2.48 -0.18 -3.48
CA SER A 55 -3.50 -0.24 -2.42
C SER A 55 -3.71 1.11 -1.71
N ALA A 56 -2.64 1.83 -1.35
CA ALA A 56 -2.76 3.15 -0.72
C ALA A 56 -3.60 4.15 -1.53
N PHE A 57 -3.32 4.24 -2.83
CA PHE A 57 -4.04 5.10 -3.77
C PHE A 57 -5.48 4.63 -4.00
N ASN A 58 -5.73 3.32 -3.88
CA ASN A 58 -7.05 2.73 -4.12
C ASN A 58 -7.96 2.80 -2.89
N HIS A 59 -7.41 2.78 -1.68
CA HIS A 59 -8.17 3.00 -0.45
C HIS A 59 -8.53 4.46 -0.23
N THR A 60 -7.75 5.38 -0.79
CA THR A 60 -7.91 6.82 -0.55
C THR A 60 -7.97 7.57 -1.88
N PRO A 61 -9.17 7.88 -2.43
CA PRO A 61 -9.27 8.74 -3.60
C PRO A 61 -8.52 10.06 -3.40
N PHE A 62 -7.91 10.61 -4.44
CA PHE A 62 -7.04 11.79 -4.38
C PHE A 62 -7.62 12.96 -3.56
N GLU A 63 -8.90 13.25 -3.75
CA GLU A 63 -9.62 14.35 -3.11
C GLU A 63 -9.95 14.10 -1.63
N GLN A 64 -9.83 12.86 -1.17
CA GLN A 64 -10.12 12.44 0.20
C GLN A 64 -8.86 12.36 1.07
N VAL A 65 -7.67 12.49 0.48
CA VAL A 65 -6.40 12.45 1.21
C VAL A 65 -6.33 13.60 2.23
N ARG A 66 -5.99 13.28 3.47
CA ARG A 66 -5.77 14.27 4.55
C ARG A 66 -4.36 14.20 5.09
N VAL A 67 -3.76 13.00 5.15
CA VAL A 67 -2.41 12.80 5.71
C VAL A 67 -1.58 11.91 4.78
N VAL A 68 -0.35 12.32 4.51
CA VAL A 68 0.61 11.50 3.75
C VAL A 68 1.68 10.96 4.69
N ILE A 69 1.70 9.64 4.87
CA ILE A 69 2.73 8.92 5.61
C ILE A 69 3.63 8.20 4.61
N ILE A 70 4.93 8.47 4.65
CA ILE A 70 5.91 7.93 3.72
C ILE A 70 6.72 6.84 4.41
N GLY A 71 6.66 5.62 3.86
CA GLY A 71 7.58 4.53 4.20
C GLY A 71 8.77 4.50 3.26
N GLN A 72 9.85 3.81 3.66
CA GLN A 72 11.02 3.62 2.82
C GLN A 72 10.84 2.43 1.86
N ASP A 73 10.85 1.21 2.38
CA ASP A 73 10.73 -0.03 1.62
C ASP A 73 9.54 -0.86 2.13
N PRO A 74 8.86 -1.63 1.25
CA PRO A 74 7.88 -2.61 1.69
C PRO A 74 8.52 -3.69 2.58
N TYR A 75 7.75 -4.24 3.51
CA TYR A 75 8.16 -5.46 4.20
C TYR A 75 8.39 -6.60 3.20
N HIS A 76 9.48 -7.35 3.37
CA HIS A 76 9.88 -8.43 2.47
C HIS A 76 9.67 -9.84 3.06
N GLY A 77 9.08 -9.92 4.27
CA GLY A 77 8.88 -11.17 4.99
C GLY A 77 7.54 -11.86 4.69
N LEU A 78 7.49 -13.14 5.04
CA LEU A 78 6.26 -13.92 5.15
C LEU A 78 6.02 -14.23 6.64
N ASP A 79 4.77 -14.20 7.07
CA ASP A 79 4.35 -14.75 8.37
C ASP A 79 3.30 -15.83 8.12
N LYS A 80 3.60 -17.07 8.52
CA LYS A 80 2.75 -18.26 8.27
C LYS A 80 2.32 -18.39 6.79
N GLY A 81 3.21 -18.00 5.88
CA GLY A 81 2.96 -18.03 4.43
C GLY A 81 2.19 -16.83 3.88
N ILE A 82 1.82 -15.86 4.72
CA ILE A 82 1.13 -14.62 4.33
C ILE A 82 2.18 -13.52 4.11
N PRO A 83 2.21 -12.85 2.94
CA PRO A 83 3.06 -11.69 2.72
C PRO A 83 2.79 -10.57 3.72
N GLN A 84 3.86 -10.02 4.30
CA GLN A 84 3.74 -8.87 5.20
C GLN A 84 3.36 -7.59 4.46
N ALA A 85 3.92 -7.36 3.26
CA ALA A 85 3.59 -6.19 2.46
C ALA A 85 2.28 -6.38 1.69
N HIS A 86 1.40 -5.39 1.81
CA HIS A 86 0.09 -5.38 1.16
C HIS A 86 -0.30 -4.03 0.53
N GLY A 87 0.69 -3.16 0.29
CA GLY A 87 0.51 -1.90 -0.44
C GLY A 87 0.21 -0.67 0.42
N LEU A 88 0.30 -0.79 1.74
CA LEU A 88 0.21 0.31 2.70
C LEU A 88 1.51 0.34 3.54
N SER A 89 2.12 1.52 3.70
CA SER A 89 3.31 1.69 4.54
C SER A 89 3.01 1.35 5.99
N PHE A 90 3.98 0.73 6.69
CA PHE A 90 3.91 0.29 8.08
C PHE A 90 2.86 -0.79 8.40
N SER A 91 1.83 -0.95 7.58
CA SER A 91 0.74 -1.89 7.78
C SER A 91 1.10 -3.31 7.36
N VAL A 92 0.49 -4.29 8.04
CA VAL A 92 0.53 -5.72 7.69
C VAL A 92 -0.90 -6.29 7.69
N PRO A 93 -1.19 -7.35 6.91
CA PRO A 93 -2.52 -7.98 6.92
C PRO A 93 -2.95 -8.47 8.30
N ALA A 94 -4.26 -8.56 8.53
CA ALA A 94 -4.79 -9.14 9.76
C ALA A 94 -4.27 -10.59 9.96
N GLY A 95 -3.83 -10.89 11.19
CA GLY A 95 -3.24 -12.20 11.53
C GLY A 95 -1.72 -12.31 11.31
N VAL A 96 -1.10 -11.31 10.67
CA VAL A 96 0.36 -11.16 10.58
C VAL A 96 0.90 -10.41 11.80
N ALA A 97 2.01 -10.89 12.35
CA ALA A 97 2.68 -10.28 13.48
C ALA A 97 3.14 -8.85 13.14
N GLN A 98 2.84 -7.91 14.05
CA GLN A 98 3.19 -6.51 13.90
C GLN A 98 4.71 -6.33 13.91
N PRO A 99 5.31 -5.70 12.89
CA PRO A 99 6.73 -5.39 12.88
C PRO A 99 7.11 -4.36 13.97
N PRO A 100 8.38 -4.30 14.41
CA PRO A 100 8.80 -3.38 15.48
C PRO A 100 8.47 -1.91 15.22
N SER A 101 8.58 -1.46 13.97
CA SER A 101 8.20 -0.10 13.54
C SER A 101 6.73 0.20 13.83
N LEU A 102 5.82 -0.71 13.46
CA LEU A 102 4.39 -0.54 13.72
C LEU A 102 4.07 -0.58 15.22
N GLN A 103 4.73 -1.47 15.97
CA GLN A 103 4.57 -1.50 17.43
C GLN A 103 5.01 -0.18 18.07
N ASN A 104 6.07 0.45 17.57
CA ASN A 104 6.53 1.74 18.07
C ASN A 104 5.53 2.86 17.75
N ILE A 105 4.94 2.87 16.54
CA ILE A 105 3.86 3.80 16.20
C ILE A 105 2.69 3.66 17.18
N PHE A 106 2.26 2.43 17.49
CA PHE A 106 1.15 2.20 18.42
C PHE A 106 1.48 2.57 19.86
N LYS A 107 2.74 2.37 20.30
CA LYS A 107 3.20 2.83 21.62
C LYS A 107 3.18 4.35 21.71
N GLU A 108 3.65 5.04 20.67
CA GLU A 108 3.66 6.51 20.64
C GLU A 108 2.23 7.06 20.72
N ILE A 109 1.31 6.57 19.88
CA ILE A 109 -0.10 6.98 19.91
C ILE A 109 -0.73 6.72 21.29
N SER A 110 -0.45 5.57 21.90
CA SER A 110 -0.97 5.25 23.24
C SER A 110 -0.39 6.13 24.33
N SER A 111 0.88 6.51 24.22
CA SER A 111 1.56 7.41 25.15
C SER A 111 1.00 8.84 25.05
N ASP A 112 0.82 9.33 23.83
CA ASP A 112 0.43 10.72 23.56
C ASP A 112 -1.06 10.97 23.82
N LEU A 113 -1.92 10.04 23.41
CA LEU A 113 -3.38 10.22 23.45
C LEU A 113 -4.05 9.47 24.60
N GLY A 114 -3.32 8.60 25.31
CA GLY A 114 -3.88 7.75 26.37
C GLY A 114 -4.88 6.71 25.86
N VAL A 115 -4.90 6.41 24.55
CA VAL A 115 -5.82 5.46 23.93
C VAL A 115 -5.18 4.08 23.77
N LYS A 116 -5.98 3.03 23.97
CA LYS A 116 -5.51 1.67 23.77
C LYS A 116 -5.59 1.29 22.29
N MET A 117 -4.43 1.09 21.67
CA MET A 117 -4.35 0.63 20.29
C MET A 117 -4.77 -0.83 20.13
N SER A 118 -5.41 -1.12 18.99
CA SER A 118 -5.75 -2.48 18.56
C SER A 118 -4.49 -3.31 18.35
N ARG A 119 -4.59 -4.63 18.53
CA ARG A 119 -3.54 -5.59 18.14
C ARG A 119 -3.59 -5.94 16.65
N ASN A 120 -4.51 -5.36 15.88
CA ASN A 120 -4.55 -5.52 14.44
C ASN A 120 -3.45 -4.68 13.79
N GLY A 121 -2.65 -5.29 12.90
CA GLY A 121 -1.61 -4.59 12.14
C GLY A 121 -2.11 -3.97 10.82
N ASP A 122 -3.36 -4.26 10.46
CA ASP A 122 -3.99 -3.75 9.25
C ASP A 122 -4.47 -2.30 9.46
N LEU A 123 -3.87 -1.38 8.70
CA LEU A 123 -4.13 0.05 8.74
C LEU A 123 -5.03 0.49 7.58
N THR A 124 -5.66 -0.44 6.87
CA THR A 124 -6.70 -0.13 5.88
C THR A 124 -7.77 0.82 6.45
N PRO A 125 -8.26 0.66 7.69
CA PRO A 125 -9.22 1.60 8.26
C PRO A 125 -8.69 3.04 8.41
N TRP A 126 -7.37 3.23 8.50
CA TRP A 126 -6.78 4.58 8.52
C TRP A 126 -6.73 5.17 7.12
N ALA A 127 -6.33 4.38 6.12
CA ALA A 127 -6.31 4.82 4.73
C ALA A 127 -7.72 5.26 4.26
N GLU A 128 -8.76 4.50 4.61
CA GLU A 128 -10.16 4.83 4.30
C GLU A 128 -10.66 6.14 4.95
N GLN A 129 -9.91 6.70 5.92
CA GLN A 129 -10.24 7.96 6.59
C GLN A 129 -9.52 9.20 6.03
N GLY A 130 -8.60 9.01 5.07
CA GLY A 130 -7.91 10.10 4.37
C GLY A 130 -6.54 10.45 4.93
#